data_AF-A0AAW8B9N7-F1
#
_entry.id   AF-A0AAW8B9N7-F1
#
_cell.length_a   1.000
_cell.length_b   1.000
_cell.length_c   1.000
_cell.angle_alpha   90.00
_cell.angle_beta   90.00
_cell.angle_gamma   90.00
#
_symmetry.space_group_name_H-M   'P 1'
#
loop_
_entity.id
_entity.type
_entity.pdbx_description
1 polymer ?
#
loop_
_entity_poly.entity_id
_entity_poly.type
_entity_poly.pdbx_seq_one_letter_code
_entity_poly.pdbx_strand_id
1 'polypeptide(L)'
;MEYEEVKALREAWGDKDCDHPGFTDEILFGSKTGDFVCIQCGKSFTKRERDSMNRAGVHPKLTQLTEQNRILKERIDIINTRKSKFESMAAEVGGHTLLDSLLLQQQGVIALLDEMIESTESS
;
A
#
# COMPACT_ATOMS: atom_id res chain seq x y z
N MET A 1 -36.47 4.86 -17.83
CA MET A 1 -37.25 3.69 -18.31
C MET A 1 -38.62 3.81 -17.71
N GLU A 2 -39.66 3.73 -18.54
CA GLU A 2 -41.04 3.88 -18.06
C GLU A 2 -41.45 2.66 -17.22
N TYR A 3 -42.27 2.87 -16.20
CA TYR A 3 -42.70 1.83 -15.25
C TYR A 3 -43.22 0.55 -15.92
N GLU A 4 -43.99 0.69 -17.00
CA GLU A 4 -44.52 -0.47 -17.74
C GLU A 4 -43.41 -1.27 -18.44
N GLU A 5 -42.38 -0.60 -18.96
CA GLU A 5 -41.21 -1.26 -19.56
C GLU A 5 -40.41 -2.01 -18.51
N VAL A 6 -40.23 -1.43 -17.33
CA VAL A 6 -39.56 -2.05 -16.18
C VAL A 6 -40.27 -3.34 -15.77
N LYS A 7 -41.60 -3.29 -15.70
CA LYS A 7 -42.43 -4.44 -15.34
C LYS A 7 -42.33 -5.57 -16.38
N ALA A 8 -42.47 -5.24 -17.67
CA ALA A 8 -42.30 -6.21 -18.75
C ALA A 8 -40.90 -6.82 -18.77
N LEU A 9 -39.85 -6.02 -18.51
CA LEU A 9 -38.47 -6.49 -18.43
C LEU A 9 -38.28 -7.46 -17.26
N ARG A 10 -38.85 -7.16 -16.09
CA ARG A 10 -38.78 -8.02 -14.91
C ARG A 10 -39.49 -9.36 -15.15
N GLU A 11 -40.67 -9.33 -15.78
CA GLU A 11 -41.42 -10.53 -16.14
C GLU A 11 -40.67 -11.39 -17.19
N ALA A 12 -40.07 -10.76 -18.20
CA ALA A 12 -39.28 -11.45 -19.22
C ALA A 12 -37.95 -12.03 -18.67
N TRP A 13 -37.34 -11.33 -17.71
CA TRP A 13 -36.10 -11.79 -17.06
C TRP A 13 -36.36 -12.98 -16.11
N GLY A 14 -37.48 -12.92 -15.39
CA GLY A 14 -37.86 -13.91 -14.39
C GLY A 14 -36.98 -13.82 -13.14
N ASP A 15 -36.68 -14.99 -12.55
CA ASP A 15 -35.97 -15.12 -11.28
C ASP A 15 -34.50 -15.54 -11.47
N LYS A 16 -33.82 -14.95 -12.45
CA LYS A 16 -32.39 -15.21 -12.72
C LYS A 16 -31.51 -14.26 -11.94
N ASP A 17 -30.41 -14.77 -11.39
CA ASP A 17 -29.36 -13.96 -10.78
C ASP A 17 -28.82 -12.92 -11.78
N CYS A 18 -28.58 -11.71 -11.28
CA CYS A 18 -28.13 -10.58 -12.08
C CYS A 18 -27.02 -9.82 -11.33
N ASP A 19 -25.91 -9.58 -12.01
CA ASP A 19 -24.78 -8.80 -11.47
C ASP A 19 -25.00 -7.28 -11.52
N HIS A 20 -26.16 -6.85 -12.03
CA HIS A 20 -26.59 -5.46 -12.14
C HIS A 20 -25.52 -4.51 -12.77
N PRO A 21 -25.17 -4.71 -14.05
CA PRO A 21 -24.05 -3.98 -14.69
C PRO A 21 -24.32 -2.48 -14.92
N GLY A 22 -25.58 -2.06 -14.87
CA GLY A 22 -25.97 -0.67 -15.10
C GLY A 22 -27.37 -0.35 -14.60
N PHE A 23 -27.58 0.94 -14.29
CA PHE A 23 -28.82 1.47 -13.75
C PHE A 23 -29.33 2.65 -14.58
N THR A 24 -30.65 2.77 -14.70
CA THR A 24 -31.36 3.91 -15.27
C THR A 24 -32.39 4.44 -14.28
N ASP A 25 -32.78 5.71 -14.40
CA ASP A 25 -33.89 6.25 -13.62
C ASP A 25 -35.22 5.59 -14.06
N GLU A 26 -36.06 5.23 -13.09
CA GLU A 26 -37.46 4.87 -13.33
C GLU A 26 -38.30 6.13 -13.48
N ILE A 27 -39.19 6.10 -14.48
CA ILE A 27 -40.10 7.18 -14.81
C ILE A 27 -41.52 6.65 -14.68
N LEU A 28 -42.37 7.41 -14.00
CA LEU A 28 -43.79 7.15 -13.85
C LEU A 28 -44.56 8.43 -14.23
N PHE A 29 -45.45 8.33 -15.21
CA PHE A 29 -46.22 9.46 -15.76
C PHE A 29 -45.33 10.65 -16.17
N GLY A 30 -44.18 10.38 -16.80
CA GLY A 30 -43.24 11.41 -17.26
C GLY A 30 -42.43 12.09 -16.15
N SER A 31 -42.53 11.62 -14.90
CA SER A 31 -41.75 12.12 -13.76
C SER A 31 -40.82 11.04 -13.21
N LYS A 32 -39.61 11.43 -12.82
CA LYS A 32 -38.67 10.50 -12.16
C LYS A 32 -39.20 10.11 -10.79
N THR A 33 -39.31 8.81 -10.51
CA THR A 33 -39.75 8.32 -9.19
C THR A 33 -38.67 8.49 -8.12
N GLY A 34 -37.40 8.57 -8.55
CA GLY A 34 -36.22 8.63 -7.66
C GLY A 34 -35.61 7.26 -7.42
N ASP A 35 -36.25 6.20 -7.90
CA ASP A 35 -35.73 4.83 -7.89
C ASP A 35 -34.92 4.53 -9.16
N PHE A 36 -33.91 3.68 -8.98
CA PHE A 36 -33.00 3.25 -10.03
C PHE A 36 -33.33 1.83 -10.45
N VAL A 37 -33.48 1.60 -11.75
CA VAL A 37 -33.80 0.28 -12.29
C VAL A 37 -32.60 -0.28 -13.02
N CYS A 38 -32.30 -1.56 -12.79
CA CYS A 38 -31.29 -2.26 -13.55
C CYS A 38 -31.73 -2.46 -15.01
N ILE A 39 -30.88 -2.04 -15.95
CA ILE A 39 -31.16 -2.12 -17.39
C ILE A 39 -31.31 -3.55 -17.93
N GLN A 40 -30.86 -4.55 -17.17
CA GLN A 40 -30.83 -5.95 -17.61
C GLN A 40 -31.99 -6.76 -17.04
N CYS A 41 -32.32 -6.61 -15.74
CA CYS A 41 -33.32 -7.44 -15.06
C CYS A 41 -34.58 -6.70 -14.60
N GLY A 42 -34.66 -5.37 -14.77
CA GLY A 42 -35.83 -4.60 -14.34
C GLY A 42 -36.06 -4.54 -12.83
N LYS A 43 -35.07 -4.93 -12.00
CA LYS A 43 -35.14 -4.78 -10.55
C LYS A 43 -34.91 -3.32 -10.16
N SER A 44 -35.77 -2.80 -9.29
CA SER A 44 -35.71 -1.44 -8.76
C SER A 44 -34.89 -1.39 -7.48
N PHE A 45 -34.13 -0.30 -7.31
CA PHE A 45 -33.19 -0.06 -6.24
C PHE A 45 -33.30 1.38 -5.77
N THR A 46 -33.27 1.56 -4.46
CA THR A 46 -33.13 2.89 -3.87
C THR A 46 -31.72 3.43 -4.11
N LYS A 47 -31.57 4.77 -4.02
CA LYS A 47 -30.26 5.42 -4.09
C LYS A 47 -29.23 4.80 -3.13
N ARG A 48 -29.65 4.47 -1.90
CA ARG A 48 -28.77 3.89 -0.88
C ARG A 48 -28.31 2.48 -1.24
N GLU A 49 -29.18 1.67 -1.83
CA GLU A 49 -28.84 0.31 -2.27
C GLU A 49 -27.89 0.35 -3.46
N ARG A 50 -28.18 1.18 -4.47
CA ARG A 50 -27.27 1.40 -5.62
C ARG A 50 -25.89 1.86 -5.16
N ASP A 51 -25.83 2.84 -4.26
CA ASP A 51 -24.57 3.36 -3.75
C ASP A 51 -23.82 2.30 -2.92
N SER A 52 -24.53 1.46 -2.20
CA SER A 52 -23.94 0.34 -1.46
C SER A 52 -23.43 -0.76 -2.38
N MET A 53 -24.13 -1.06 -3.48
CA MET A 53 -23.69 -1.98 -4.52
C MET A 53 -22.44 -1.47 -5.25
N ASN A 54 -22.38 -0.16 -5.56
CA ASN A 54 -21.17 0.45 -6.12
C ASN A 54 -19.99 0.45 -5.13
N ARG A 55 -20.26 0.47 -3.82
CA ARG A 55 -19.22 0.35 -2.78
C ARG A 55 -18.78 -1.10 -2.55
N ALA A 56 -19.70 -2.07 -2.69
CA ALA A 56 -19.44 -3.50 -2.55
C ALA A 56 -18.86 -4.13 -3.82
N GLY A 57 -19.14 -3.52 -4.98
CA GLY A 57 -18.57 -3.90 -6.26
C GLY A 57 -17.07 -3.65 -6.28
N VAL A 58 -16.33 -4.67 -6.69
CA VAL A 58 -14.89 -4.69 -6.89
C VAL A 58 -14.45 -3.51 -7.77
N HIS A 59 -14.21 -2.35 -7.15
CA HIS A 59 -13.80 -1.16 -7.88
C HIS A 59 -12.38 -1.40 -8.43
N PRO A 60 -12.13 -1.28 -9.75
CA PRO A 60 -10.83 -1.64 -10.36
C PRO A 60 -9.63 -0.91 -9.74
N LYS A 61 -9.84 0.35 -9.34
CA LYS A 61 -8.81 1.11 -8.62
C LYS A 61 -8.60 0.60 -7.19
N LEU A 62 -9.65 0.11 -6.54
CA LEU A 62 -9.57 -0.40 -5.18
C LEU A 62 -8.84 -1.74 -5.15
N THR A 63 -9.09 -2.64 -6.11
CA THR A 63 -8.32 -3.88 -6.25
C THR A 63 -6.85 -3.60 -6.53
N GLN A 64 -6.58 -2.66 -7.44
CA GLN A 64 -5.22 -2.22 -7.74
C GLN A 64 -4.51 -1.68 -6.49
N LEU A 65 -5.19 -0.84 -5.70
CA LEU A 65 -4.64 -0.28 -4.46
C LEU A 65 -4.42 -1.35 -3.38
N THR A 66 -5.34 -2.31 -3.25
CA THR A 66 -5.18 -3.43 -2.32
C THR A 66 -3.97 -4.27 -2.68
N GLU A 67 -3.76 -4.55 -3.97
CA GLU A 67 -2.60 -5.31 -4.43
C GLU A 67 -1.29 -4.51 -4.25
N GLN A 68 -1.29 -3.21 -4.54
CA GLN A 68 -0.15 -2.35 -4.27
C GLN A 68 0.21 -2.32 -2.78
N ASN A 69 -0.77 -2.24 -1.89
CA ASN A 69 -0.55 -2.29 -0.45
C ASN A 69 0.05 -3.63 0.00
N ARG A 70 -0.36 -4.74 -0.62
CA ARG A 70 0.23 -6.06 -0.36
C ARG A 70 1.72 -6.08 -0.71
N ILE A 71 2.08 -5.59 -1.89
CA ILE A 71 3.48 -5.51 -2.36
C ILE A 71 4.31 -4.58 -1.47
N LEU A 72 3.75 -3.44 -1.04
CA LEU A 72 4.46 -2.50 -0.18
C LEU A 72 4.81 -3.10 1.18
N LYS A 73 3.91 -3.89 1.78
CA LYS A 73 4.19 -4.60 3.03
C LYS A 73 5.35 -5.57 2.89
N GLU A 74 5.34 -6.39 1.85
CA GLU A 74 6.43 -7.34 1.57
C GLU A 74 7.78 -6.62 1.40
N ARG A 75 7.79 -5.47 0.70
CA ARG A 75 9.00 -4.65 0.55
C ARG A 75 9.49 -4.06 1.87
N ILE A 76 8.58 -3.60 2.73
CA ILE A 76 8.93 -3.08 4.06
C ILE A 76 9.59 -4.17 4.91
N ASP A 77 9.07 -5.39 4.88
CA ASP A 77 9.65 -6.52 5.63
C ASP A 77 11.06 -6.86 5.15
N ILE A 78 11.29 -6.85 3.84
CA ILE A 78 12.63 -7.03 3.26
C ILE A 78 13.58 -5.91 3.71
N ILE A 79 13.13 -4.65 3.69
CA ILE A 79 13.94 -3.51 4.12
C ILE A 79 14.29 -3.64 5.61
N ASN A 80 13.33 -4.00 6.45
CA ASN A 80 13.55 -4.20 7.89
C ASN A 80 14.55 -5.34 8.15
N THR A 81 14.46 -6.44 7.40
CA THR A 81 15.40 -7.56 7.49
C THR A 81 16.82 -7.17 7.07
N ARG A 82 16.94 -6.36 6.01
CA ARG A 82 18.24 -5.84 5.58
C ARG A 82 18.81 -4.86 6.60
N LYS A 83 17.97 -3.98 7.15
CA LYS A 83 18.36 -3.02 8.17
C LYS A 83 18.93 -3.72 9.40
N SER A 84 18.25 -4.74 9.93
CA SER A 84 18.76 -5.50 11.09
C SER A 84 20.10 -6.18 10.79
N LYS A 85 20.28 -6.71 9.58
CA LYS A 85 21.56 -7.26 9.13
C LYS A 85 22.66 -6.20 9.03
N PHE A 86 22.34 -5.01 8.52
CA PHE A 86 23.31 -3.91 8.48
C PHE A 86 23.67 -3.41 9.89
N GLU A 87 22.72 -3.36 10.81
CA GLU A 87 22.96 -3.02 12.21
C GLU A 87 23.85 -4.08 12.89
N SER A 88 23.62 -5.37 12.64
CA SER A 88 24.50 -6.42 13.17
C SER A 88 25.91 -6.35 12.57
N MET A 89 26.02 -6.11 11.25
CA MET A 89 27.32 -5.91 10.59
C MET A 89 28.04 -4.67 11.12
N ALA A 90 27.32 -3.56 11.39
CA ALA A 90 27.92 -2.37 11.98
C ALA A 90 28.39 -2.61 13.43
N ALA A 91 27.68 -3.46 14.19
CA ALA A 91 28.10 -3.87 15.52
C ALA A 91 29.29 -4.86 15.50
N GLU A 92 29.37 -5.74 14.50
CA GLU A 92 30.47 -6.70 14.30
C GLU A 92 31.73 -6.03 13.74
N VAL A 93 31.59 -4.99 12.90
CA VAL A 93 32.68 -4.06 12.54
C VAL A 93 32.92 -3.07 13.70
N GLY A 94 32.86 -3.59 14.92
CA GLY A 94 33.03 -2.85 16.16
C GLY A 94 34.40 -2.18 16.19
N GLY A 95 34.39 -0.84 16.13
CA GLY A 95 35.36 0.05 16.78
C GLY A 95 36.86 -0.11 16.45
N HIS A 96 37.26 -1.00 15.54
CA HIS A 96 38.62 -1.07 15.02
C HIS A 96 38.57 -1.03 13.50
N THR A 97 38.31 0.17 13.01
CA THR A 97 38.61 0.50 11.62
C THR A 97 40.13 0.46 11.42
N LEU A 98 40.56 0.31 10.16
CA LEU A 98 41.97 0.43 9.80
C LEU A 98 42.56 1.77 10.29
N LEU A 99 41.73 2.81 10.39
CA LEU A 99 42.07 4.11 10.96
C LEU A 99 42.39 4.02 12.46
N ASP A 100 41.62 3.27 13.24
CA ASP A 100 41.86 3.08 14.68
C ASP A 100 43.17 2.34 14.92
N SER A 101 43.48 1.31 14.11
CA SER A 101 44.78 0.63 14.16
C SER A 101 45.94 1.56 13.78
N LEU A 102 45.76 2.41 12.76
CA LEU A 102 46.78 3.37 12.32
C LEU A 102 47.03 4.46 13.37
N LEU A 103 45.99 4.96 14.03
CA LEU A 103 46.08 5.93 15.12
C LEU A 103 46.86 5.36 16.31
N LEU A 104 46.60 4.10 16.67
CA LEU A 104 47.30 3.44 17.76
C LEU A 104 48.80 3.26 17.45
N GLN A 105 49.13 2.91 16.20
CA GLN A 105 50.52 2.85 15.76
C GLN A 105 51.20 4.22 15.79
N GLN A 106 50.52 5.28 15.33
CA GLN A 106 51.06 6.64 15.37
C GLN A 106 51.31 7.12 16.79
N GLN A 107 50.41 6.85 17.74
CA GLN A 107 50.59 7.17 19.15
C GLN A 107 51.84 6.50 19.74
N GLY A 108 52.10 5.24 19.40
CA GLY A 108 53.31 4.53 19.83
C GLY A 108 54.59 5.15 19.27
N VAL A 109 54.58 5.58 18.01
CA VAL A 109 55.73 6.26 17.38
C VAL A 109 56.01 7.61 18.04
N ILE A 110 54.95 8.37 18.38
CA ILE A 110 55.09 9.66 19.08
C ILE A 110 55.72 9.45 20.46
N ALA A 111 55.25 8.46 21.23
CA ALA A 111 55.81 8.17 22.55
C ALA A 111 57.31 7.81 22.49
N LEU A 112 57.72 7.01 21.50
CA LEU A 112 59.14 6.70 21.26
C LEU A 112 59.96 7.94 20.89
N LEU A 113 59.39 8.85 20.09
CA LEU A 113 60.02 10.13 19.76
C LEU A 113 60.22 10.99 21.00
N ASP A 114 59.22 11.08 21.87
CA ASP A 114 59.31 11.83 23.12
C ASP A 114 60.40 11.26 24.04
N GLU A 115 60.47 9.93 24.20
CA GLU A 115 61.54 9.25 24.95
C GLU A 115 62.94 9.54 24.37
N MET A 116 63.08 9.54 23.05
CA MET A 116 64.35 9.88 22.41
C MET A 116 64.74 11.34 22.66
N ILE A 117 63.78 12.27 22.57
CA ILE A 117 64.02 13.70 22.84
C ILE A 117 64.47 13.88 24.28
N GLU A 118 63.77 13.30 25.25
CA GLU A 118 64.12 13.35 26.68
C GLU A 118 65.53 12.78 26.96
N SER A 119 65.90 11.69 26.27
CA SER A 119 67.24 11.09 26.39
C SER A 119 68.35 11.98 25.83
N THR A 120 68.05 12.77 24.80
CA THR A 120 69.00 13.73 24.20
C THR A 120 69.11 15.03 24.97
N GLU A 121 68.06 15.45 25.68
CA GLU A 121 68.09 16.65 26.54
C GLU A 121 68.73 16.38 27.91
N SER A 122 68.80 15.11 28.32
CA SER A 122 69.41 14.67 29.59
C SER A 122 70.90 14.30 29.49
N SER A 123 71.50 14.37 28.30
CA SER A 123 72.94 14.12 28.03
C SER A 123 73.70 15.41 27.74
#